data_AF-A0A9X2JYL1-F1
#
_entry.id   AF-A0A9X2JYL1-F1
#
_cell.length_a   1.000
_cell.length_b   1.000
_cell.length_c   1.000
_cell.angle_alpha   90.00
_cell.angle_beta   90.00
_cell.angle_gamma   90.00
#
_symmetry.space_group_name_H-M   'P 1'
#
loop_
_entity.id
_entity.type
_entity.pdbx_description
1 polymer ?
#
loop_
_entity_poly.entity_id
_entity_poly.type
_entity_poly.pdbx_seq_one_letter_code
_entity_poly.pdbx_strand_id
1 'polypeptide(L)' 'MIDAINERDPAHRRSLIEQAFTPDCLYIDPDDEAETHDGLDELFARIQRQAPPELRFSLPDPVDAHHQQARFT' A
#
# COMPACT_ATOMS: atom_id res chain seq x y z
N MET A 1 4.88 1.80 0.66
CA MET A 1 3.59 1.28 0.13
C MET A 1 3.74 -0.10 -0.52
N ILE A 2 4.50 -0.27 -1.62
CA ILE A 2 4.56 -1.55 -2.37
C ILE A 2 5.00 -2.72 -1.48
N ASP A 3 5.96 -2.50 -0.58
CA ASP A 3 6.36 -3.55 0.37
C ASP A 3 5.21 -3.95 1.30
N ALA A 4 4.42 -2.97 1.79
CA ALA A 4 3.30 -3.22 2.68
C ALA A 4 2.17 -4.02 2.01
N ILE A 5 1.78 -3.68 0.78
CA ILE A 5 0.72 -4.42 0.06
C ILE A 5 1.17 -5.84 -0.36
N ASN A 6 2.49 -6.07 -0.50
CA ASN A 6 3.05 -7.40 -0.75
C ASN A 6 3.28 -8.24 0.53
N GLU A 7 3.34 -7.62 1.71
CA GLU A 7 3.66 -8.28 2.98
C GLU A 7 2.46 -9.05 3.56
N ARG A 8 2.64 -10.35 3.77
CA ARG A 8 1.60 -11.26 4.26
C ARG A 8 1.58 -11.37 5.78
N ASP A 9 2.69 -11.13 6.46
CA ASP A 9 2.74 -11.06 7.91
C ASP A 9 2.04 -9.78 8.42
N PRO A 10 0.97 -9.87 9.23
CA PRO A 10 0.22 -8.69 9.65
C PRO A 10 1.03 -7.70 10.49
N ALA A 11 1.91 -8.18 11.37
CA ALA A 11 2.69 -7.29 12.23
C ALA A 11 3.75 -6.53 11.42
N HIS A 12 4.40 -7.21 10.49
CA HIS A 12 5.38 -6.58 9.61
C HIS A 12 4.71 -5.62 8.63
N ARG A 13 3.56 -6.00 8.04
CA ARG A 13 2.78 -5.11 7.18
C ARG A 13 2.38 -3.84 7.92
N ARG A 14 1.92 -3.95 9.17
CA ARG A 14 1.59 -2.79 9.99
C ARG A 14 2.77 -1.83 10.15
N SER A 15 3.95 -2.36 10.46
CA SER A 15 5.16 -1.55 10.55
C SER A 15 5.51 -0.85 9.24
N LEU A 16 5.36 -1.53 8.10
CA LEU A 16 5.60 -0.94 6.78
C LEU A 16 4.58 0.15 6.41
N ILE A 17 3.33 0.03 6.87
CA ILE A 17 2.30 1.08 6.73
C ILE A 17 2.70 2.31 7.55
N GLU A 18 3.03 2.12 8.83
CA GLU A 18 3.42 3.22 9.72
C GLU A 18 4.67 3.98 9.23
N GLN A 19 5.61 3.27 8.59
CA GLN A 19 6.79 3.89 7.98
C GLN A 19 6.48 4.70 6.72
N ALA A 20 5.46 4.31 5.96
CA ALA A 20 5.18 4.88 4.64
C ALA A 20 4.08 5.96 4.65
N PHE A 21 3.19 5.98 5.65
CA PHE A 21 2.00 6.82 5.68
C PHE A 21 1.91 7.63 6.97
N THR A 22 1.31 8.83 6.91
CA THR A 22 0.96 9.57 8.13
C THR A 22 -0.18 8.86 8.88
N PRO A 23 -0.33 9.05 10.21
CA PRO A 23 -1.41 8.41 10.97
C PRO A 23 -2.83 8.74 10.48
N ASP A 24 -3.00 9.93 9.90
CA ASP A 24 -4.23 10.48 9.33
C ASP A 24 -4.29 10.35 7.79
N CYS A 25 -3.58 9.38 7.22
CA CYS A 25 -3.53 9.19 5.78
C CYS A 25 -4.90 8.85 5.17
N LEU A 26 -5.08 9.26 3.92
CA LEU A 26 -6.20 8.88 3.05
C LEU A 26 -5.62 8.23 1.80
N TYR A 27 -6.04 6.99 1.53
CA TYR A 27 -5.77 6.26 0.29
C TYR A 27 -7.05 6.15 -0.51
N ILE A 28 -6.99 6.49 -1.80
CA ILE A 28 -8.10 6.38 -2.73
C ILE A 28 -7.56 5.82 -4.06
N ASP A 29 -8.22 4.79 -4.57
CA ASP A 29 -8.09 4.33 -5.95
C ASP A 29 -9.50 4.18 -6.59
N PRO A 30 -9.63 3.71 -7.85
CA PRO A 30 -10.95 3.59 -8.49
C PRO A 30 -11.94 2.66 -7.78
N ASP A 31 -11.46 1.69 -7.01
CA ASP A 31 -12.27 0.63 -6.40
C ASP A 31 -12.40 0.82 -4.88
N ASP A 32 -11.40 1.42 -4.23
CA ASP A 32 -11.26 1.44 -2.78
C ASP A 32 -10.87 2.80 -2.19
N GLU A 33 -11.38 3.04 -0.98
CA GLU A 33 -11.01 4.16 -0.11
C GLU A 33 -10.68 3.63 1.28
N ALA A 34 -9.59 4.10 1.87
CA ALA A 34 -9.15 3.73 3.21
C ALA A 34 -8.53 4.93 3.94
N GLU A 35 -8.96 5.10 5.19
CA GLU A 35 -8.45 6.13 6.10
C GLU A 35 -7.63 5.50 7.21
N THR A 36 -6.62 6.23 7.66
CA THR A 36 -5.71 5.85 8.76
C THR A 36 -4.86 4.61 8.47
N HIS A 37 -3.92 4.32 9.37
CA HIS A 37 -3.14 3.08 9.28
C HIS A 37 -4.00 1.82 9.44
N ASP A 38 -5.07 1.87 10.24
CA ASP A 38 -5.93 0.71 10.50
C ASP A 38 -6.72 0.34 9.25
N GLY A 39 -7.32 1.35 8.58
CA GLY A 39 -8.03 1.13 7.32
C GLY A 39 -7.12 0.62 6.21
N LEU A 40 -5.87 1.11 6.15
CA LEU A 40 -4.87 0.59 5.19
C LEU A 40 -4.50 -0.87 5.45
N ASP A 41 -4.33 -1.27 6.71
CA ASP A 41 -4.00 -2.67 7.03
C ASP A 41 -5.16 -3.61 6.65
N GLU A 42 -6.40 -3.20 6.95
CA GLU A 42 -7.60 -3.94 6.57
C GLU A 42 -7.76 -4.06 5.04
N LEU A 43 -7.53 -2.96 4.33
CA LEU A 43 -7.56 -2.91 2.86
C LEU A 43 -6.53 -3.88 2.26
N PHE A 44 -5.27 -3.78 2.68
CA PHE A 44 -4.21 -4.64 2.14
C PHE A 44 -4.44 -6.11 2.47
N ALA A 45 -4.87 -6.43 3.69
CA ALA A 45 -5.24 -7.79 4.06
C ALA A 45 -6.41 -8.32 3.21
N ARG A 46 -7.39 -7.48 2.88
CA ARG A 46 -8.51 -7.85 1.99
C ARG A 46 -8.03 -8.12 0.57
N ILE A 47 -7.24 -7.22 -0.04
CA ILE A 47 -6.68 -7.39 -1.39
C ILE A 47 -5.91 -8.72 -1.46
N GLN A 48 -5.09 -8.99 -0.45
CA GLN A 48 -4.29 -10.20 -0.34
C GLN A 48 -5.13 -11.50 -0.27
N ARG A 49 -6.31 -11.47 0.38
CA ARG A 49 -7.22 -12.64 0.43
C ARG A 49 -7.90 -12.92 -0.91
N GLN A 50 -8.11 -11.89 -1.72
CA GLN A 50 -8.78 -12.01 -3.03
C GLN A 50 -7.79 -12.36 -4.14
N ALA A 51 -6.53 -11.95 -3.99
CA ALA A 51 -5.46 -12.21 -4.96
C ALA A 51 -4.88 -13.64 -4.85
N PRO A 52 -4.40 -14.21 -5.97
CA PRO A 52 -3.57 -15.41 -5.95
C PRO A 52 -2.34 -15.25 -5.02
N PRO A 53 -1.90 -16.33 -4.33
CA PRO A 53 -0.75 -16.27 -3.42
C PRO A 53 0.54 -15.74 -4.04
N GLU A 54 0.73 -15.96 -5.33
CA GLU A 54 1.89 -15.57 -6.14
C GLU A 54 1.83 -14.13 -6.66
N LEU A 55 0.68 -13.45 -6.58
CA LEU A 55 0.55 -12.08 -7.04
C LEU A 55 1.50 -11.17 -6.24
N ARG A 56 2.32 -10.39 -6.94
CA ARG A 56 3.20 -9.38 -6.37
C ARG A 56 3.11 -8.10 -7.19
N PHE A 57 3.06 -6.98 -6.49
CA PHE A 57 3.17 -5.65 -7.07
C PHE A 57 4.65 -5.30 -7.21
N SER A 58 5.03 -4.68 -8.33
CA SER A 58 6.39 -4.18 -8.58
C SER A 58 6.30 -2.87 -9.35
N LEU A 59 7.33 -2.02 -9.20
CA LEU A 59 7.47 -0.82 -10.01
C LEU A 59 7.98 -1.22 -11.40
N PRO A 60 7.34 -0.79 -12.50
CA PRO A 60 7.83 -1.08 -13.84
C PRO A 60 9.12 -0.31 -14.16
N ASP A 61 9.25 0.91 -13.62
CA ASP A 61 10.34 1.84 -13.85
C ASP A 61 10.66 2.64 -12.57
N PRO A 62 11.82 3.33 -12.49
CA PRO A 62 12.11 4.24 -11.40
C PRO A 62 11.03 5.32 -11.23
N VAL A 63 10.64 5.58 -9.98
CA VAL A 63 9.63 6.61 -9.67
C VAL A 63 10.19 8.00 -9.92
N ASP A 64 9.48 8.82 -10.69
CA ASP A 64 9.77 10.25 -10.84
C ASP A 64 9.21 11.02 -9.64
N ALA A 65 10.10 11.55 -8.80
CA ALA A 65 9.74 12.37 -7.66
C ALA A 65 9.78 13.86 -8.04
N HIS A 66 8.60 14.49 -8.12
CA HIS A 66 8.45 15.88 -8.56
C HIS A 66 7.52 16.66 -7.64
N HIS A 67 8.01 17.74 -7.00
CA HIS A 67 7.23 18.61 -6.10
C HIS A 67 6.38 17.85 -5.08
N GLN A 68 6.99 16.90 -4.36
CA GLN A 68 6.32 16.06 -3.36
C GLN A 68 5.25 15.11 -3.93
N GLN A 69 5.28 14.85 -5.24
CA GLN A 69 4.44 13.87 -5.90
C GLN A 69 5.31 12.76 -6.50
N ALA A 70 4.87 11.51 -6.31
CA ALA A 70 5.38 10.37 -7.06
C ALA A 70 4.61 10.27 -8.37
N ARG A 71 5.33 10.19 -9.49
CA ARG A 71 4.77 10.01 -10.84
C ARG A 71 5.28 8.69 -11.42
N PHE A 72 4.40 8.00 -12.12
CA PHE A 72 4.63 6.68 -12.71
C PHE A 72 4.40 6.76 -14.22
N THR A 73 5.12 5.94 -15.00
CA THR A 73 5.02 5.84 -16.46
C THR A 73 4.76 4.41 -16.91
#